data_AF-A0A3A5UVQ6-F1
#
_entry.id   AF-A0A3A5UVQ6-F1
#
_cell.length_a   1.000
_cell.length_b   1.000
_cell.length_c   1.000
_cell.angle_alpha   90.00
_cell.angle_beta   90.00
_cell.angle_gamma   90.00
#
_symmetry.space_group_name_H-M   'P 1'
#
loop_
_entity.id
_entity.type
_entity.pdbx_description
1 polymer ?
#
loop_
_entity_poly.entity_id
_entity_poly.type
_entity_poly.pdbx_seq_one_letter_code
_entity_poly.pdbx_strand_id
1 'polypeptide(L)'
;MDTDDETTNLRIQEFLDDISKLQLSFAFSQWYNVDVASLISNTNILGHEVDEITGSSLIFLDRSVMFCCPKSGKIHHYPKHLLHCFVDDKRGQLNVNEAIFRAELFSISPKDEQLCWEKCCNSEVDIPNLQSKVSNWIGWLNR
;
A
#
# COMPACT_ATOMS: atom_id res chain seq x y z
N MET A 1 22.91 -5.20 16.35
CA MET A 1 22.01 -6.30 15.92
C MET A 1 20.64 -6.11 16.57
N ASP A 2 20.57 -5.69 17.85
CA ASP A 2 19.29 -5.40 18.54
C ASP A 2 18.48 -4.20 17.99
N THR A 3 19.12 -3.19 17.41
CA THR A 3 18.45 -1.96 16.93
C THR A 3 17.55 -2.16 15.71
N ASP A 4 17.90 -3.12 14.84
CA ASP A 4 17.17 -3.36 13.58
C ASP A 4 15.90 -4.17 13.84
N ASP A 5 15.95 -5.10 14.80
CA ASP A 5 14.79 -5.87 15.26
C ASP A 5 13.80 -4.99 16.04
N GLU A 6 14.28 -4.08 16.88
CA GLU A 6 13.42 -3.10 17.58
C GLU A 6 12.69 -2.18 16.59
N THR A 7 13.39 -1.70 15.56
CA THR A 7 12.81 -0.83 14.52
C THR A 7 11.79 -1.59 13.66
N THR A 8 12.08 -2.86 13.35
CA THR A 8 11.16 -3.73 12.59
C THR A 8 9.87 -3.99 13.39
N ASN A 9 10.00 -4.35 14.66
CA ASN A 9 8.86 -4.59 15.54
C ASN A 9 8.00 -3.34 15.73
N LEU A 10 8.62 -2.16 15.83
CA LEU A 10 7.89 -0.89 15.92
C LEU A 10 7.00 -0.65 14.70
N ARG A 11 7.51 -0.89 13.48
CA ARG A 11 6.73 -0.68 12.25
C ARG A 11 5.60 -1.68 12.07
N ILE A 12 5.80 -2.92 12.51
CA ILE A 12 4.71 -3.90 12.55
C ILE A 12 3.61 -3.41 13.50
N GLN A 13 3.98 -2.88 14.67
CA GLN A 13 3.02 -2.34 15.63
C GLN A 13 2.29 -1.11 15.08
N GLU A 14 3.00 -0.16 14.46
CA GLU A 14 2.40 1.01 13.82
C GLU A 14 1.38 0.61 12.75
N PHE A 15 1.72 -0.39 11.93
CA PHE A 15 0.80 -0.94 10.93
C PHE A 15 -0.47 -1.53 11.56
N LEU A 16 -0.33 -2.39 12.57
CA LEU A 16 -1.48 -3.02 13.23
C LEU A 16 -2.33 -2.01 14.01
N ASP A 17 -1.72 -0.96 14.57
CA ASP A 17 -2.42 0.15 15.22
C ASP A 17 -3.26 0.94 14.21
N ASP A 18 -2.72 1.24 13.03
CA ASP A 18 -3.46 1.91 11.95
C ASP A 18 -4.63 1.08 11.44
N ILE A 19 -4.44 -0.24 11.30
CA ILE A 19 -5.53 -1.17 10.97
C ILE A 19 -6.59 -1.19 12.07
N SER A 20 -6.19 -1.14 13.34
CA SER A 20 -7.12 -1.17 14.48
C SER A 20 -7.97 0.10 14.60
N LYS A 21 -7.49 1.24 14.05
CA LYS A 21 -8.26 2.48 13.96
C LYS A 21 -9.37 2.38 12.91
N LEU A 22 -9.19 1.55 11.89
CA LEU A 22 -10.26 1.24 10.95
C LEU A 22 -11.33 0.44 11.69
N GLN A 23 -12.57 0.93 11.69
CA GLN A 23 -13.73 0.25 12.28
C GLN A 23 -14.14 -0.97 11.43
N LEU A 24 -13.22 -1.93 11.27
CA LEU A 24 -13.40 -3.15 10.50
C LEU A 24 -14.28 -4.15 11.25
N SER A 25 -14.81 -5.13 10.53
CA SER A 25 -15.50 -6.26 11.15
C SER A 25 -14.53 -7.06 12.01
N PHE A 26 -15.04 -7.70 13.06
CA PHE A 26 -14.23 -8.55 13.94
C PHE A 26 -13.43 -9.61 13.16
N ALA A 27 -14.02 -10.21 12.13
CA ALA A 27 -13.36 -11.20 11.29
C ALA A 27 -12.15 -10.61 10.54
N PHE A 28 -12.26 -9.41 9.99
CA PHE A 28 -11.15 -8.75 9.29
C PHE A 28 -10.07 -8.26 10.26
N SER A 29 -10.45 -7.73 11.42
CA SER A 29 -9.50 -7.38 12.46
C SER A 29 -8.72 -8.61 12.95
N GLN A 30 -9.39 -9.74 13.20
CA GLN A 30 -8.74 -11.00 13.55
C GLN A 30 -7.78 -11.47 12.45
N TRP A 31 -8.22 -11.43 11.20
CA TRP A 31 -7.39 -11.82 10.05
C TRP A 31 -6.09 -11.01 9.96
N TYR A 32 -6.15 -9.69 10.21
CA TYR A 32 -4.94 -8.87 10.27
C TYR A 32 -4.05 -9.21 11.47
N ASN A 33 -4.63 -9.33 12.66
CA ASN A 33 -3.88 -9.53 13.91
C ASN A 33 -3.30 -10.94 14.06
N VAL A 34 -3.82 -11.92 13.33
CA VAL A 34 -3.37 -13.32 13.39
C VAL A 34 -2.66 -13.68 12.10
N ASP A 35 -3.37 -13.71 10.98
CA ASP A 35 -2.85 -14.24 9.72
C ASP A 35 -1.79 -13.30 9.12
N VAL A 36 -2.13 -12.03 8.89
CA VAL A 36 -1.19 -11.06 8.30
C VAL A 36 0.01 -10.81 9.22
N ALA A 37 -0.23 -10.62 10.52
CA ALA A 37 0.83 -10.43 11.51
C ALA A 37 1.84 -11.60 11.54
N SER A 38 1.36 -12.84 11.43
CA SER A 38 2.24 -14.02 11.40
C SER A 38 3.19 -14.01 10.20
N LEU A 39 2.70 -13.57 9.03
CA LEU A 39 3.48 -13.54 7.78
C LEU A 39 4.54 -12.44 7.75
N ILE A 40 4.30 -11.31 8.43
CA ILE A 40 5.23 -10.17 8.47
C ILE A 40 6.16 -10.18 9.69
N SER A 41 5.94 -11.07 10.65
CA SER A 41 6.67 -11.14 11.93
C SER A 41 8.20 -11.18 11.81
N ASN A 42 8.73 -11.75 10.72
CA ASN A 42 10.16 -11.87 10.45
C ASN A 42 10.58 -11.07 9.21
N THR A 43 9.87 -9.98 8.90
CA THR A 43 10.13 -9.15 7.73
C THR A 43 10.44 -7.72 8.13
N ASN A 44 11.48 -7.13 7.53
CA ASN A 44 11.79 -5.71 7.70
C ASN A 44 10.77 -4.88 6.90
N ILE A 45 9.78 -4.33 7.61
CA ILE A 45 8.81 -3.42 7.02
C ILE A 45 9.49 -2.06 6.81
N LEU A 46 9.43 -1.54 5.59
CA LEU A 46 9.91 -0.21 5.23
C LEU A 46 8.87 0.89 5.45
N GLY A 47 7.59 0.51 5.37
CA GLY A 47 6.43 1.35 5.60
C GLY A 47 5.17 0.63 5.13
N HIS A 48 4.01 1.25 5.33
CA HIS A 48 2.73 0.70 4.93
C HIS A 48 1.78 1.80 4.46
N GLU A 49 0.79 1.39 3.67
CA GLU A 49 -0.39 2.19 3.36
C GLU A 49 -1.64 1.38 3.65
N VAL A 50 -2.68 2.08 4.08
CA VAL A 50 -3.99 1.51 4.36
C VAL A 50 -5.04 2.29 3.58
N ASP A 51 -5.93 1.57 2.92
CA ASP A 51 -7.14 2.11 2.32
C ASP A 51 -8.26 2.09 3.36
N GLU A 52 -8.62 3.27 3.85
CA GLU A 52 -9.57 3.41 4.96
C GLU A 52 -10.99 2.93 4.63
N ILE A 53 -11.34 2.89 3.33
CA ILE A 53 -12.69 2.52 2.86
C ILE A 53 -12.82 1.00 2.74
N THR A 54 -11.80 0.35 2.20
CA THR A 54 -11.82 -1.08 1.92
C THR A 54 -11.18 -1.92 3.01
N GLY A 55 -10.33 -1.31 3.83
CA GLY A 55 -9.44 -1.98 4.77
C GLY A 55 -8.31 -2.74 4.08
N SER A 56 -8.11 -2.56 2.77
CA SER A 56 -6.97 -3.15 2.06
C SER A 56 -5.69 -2.42 2.46
N SER A 57 -4.57 -3.11 2.45
CA SER A 57 -3.29 -2.52 2.81
C SER A 57 -2.17 -2.96 1.88
N LEU A 58 -1.14 -2.12 1.84
CA LEU A 58 0.05 -2.32 1.06
C LEU A 58 1.27 -2.15 1.98
N ILE A 59 2.03 -3.22 2.19
CA ILE A 59 3.18 -3.26 3.10
C ILE A 59 4.45 -3.30 2.26
N PHE A 60 5.29 -2.28 2.39
CA PHE A 60 6.54 -2.15 1.64
C PHE A 60 7.66 -2.89 2.37
N LEU A 61 8.33 -3.79 1.66
CA LEU A 61 9.48 -4.56 2.12
C LEU A 61 10.71 -4.18 1.30
N ASP A 62 11.90 -4.68 1.65
CA ASP A 62 13.14 -4.32 0.97
C ASP A 62 13.13 -4.60 -0.55
N ARG A 63 12.53 -5.73 -0.96
CA ARG A 63 12.58 -6.22 -2.36
C ARG A 63 11.22 -6.52 -2.95
N SER A 64 10.15 -6.14 -2.27
CA SER A 64 8.79 -6.52 -2.64
C SER A 64 7.76 -5.70 -1.89
N VAL A 65 6.52 -5.82 -2.32
CA VAL A 65 5.37 -5.30 -1.60
C VAL A 65 4.41 -6.44 -1.29
N MET A 66 3.81 -6.42 -0.11
CA MET A 66 2.74 -7.34 0.25
C MET A 66 1.40 -6.61 0.24
N PHE A 67 0.46 -7.09 -0.56
CA PHE A 67 -0.90 -6.57 -0.66
C PHE A 67 -1.84 -7.47 0.12
N CYS A 68 -2.58 -6.88 1.06
CA CYS A 68 -3.57 -7.56 1.87
C CYS A 68 -4.95 -7.00 1.57
N CYS A 69 -5.88 -7.85 1.14
CA CYS A 69 -7.27 -7.47 0.89
C CYS A 69 -8.22 -8.30 1.74
N PRO A 70 -8.73 -7.75 2.87
CA PRO A 70 -9.55 -8.53 3.80
C PRO A 70 -10.87 -9.01 3.17
N LYS A 71 -11.47 -8.21 2.28
CA LYS A 71 -12.72 -8.55 1.58
C LYS A 71 -12.59 -9.81 0.71
N SER A 72 -11.41 -10.03 0.12
CA SER A 72 -11.16 -11.20 -0.73
C SER A 72 -10.34 -12.28 -0.03
N GLY A 73 -9.85 -12.02 1.19
CA GLY A 73 -8.93 -12.89 1.92
C GLY A 73 -7.55 -13.02 1.27
N LYS A 74 -7.22 -12.18 0.28
CA LYS A 74 -5.97 -12.27 -0.48
C LYS A 74 -4.81 -11.66 0.30
N ILE A 75 -3.70 -12.38 0.38
CA ILE A 75 -2.38 -11.89 0.80
C ILE A 75 -1.42 -12.21 -0.34
N HIS A 76 -1.10 -11.21 -1.15
CA HIS A 76 -0.25 -11.39 -2.33
C HIS A 76 1.07 -10.67 -2.14
N HIS A 77 2.15 -11.32 -2.55
CA HIS A 77 3.49 -10.77 -2.50
C HIS A 77 3.98 -10.50 -3.93
N TYR A 78 4.30 -9.24 -4.22
CA TYR A 78 4.76 -8.80 -5.53
C TYR A 78 6.23 -8.38 -5.48
N PRO A 79 7.13 -9.07 -6.21
CA PRO A 79 8.53 -8.67 -6.32
C PRO A 79 8.69 -7.26 -6.90
N LYS A 80 9.60 -6.47 -6.33
CA LYS A 80 9.83 -5.07 -6.70
C LYS A 80 10.18 -4.87 -8.18
N HIS A 81 10.95 -5.80 -8.76
CA HIS A 81 11.34 -5.74 -10.17
C HIS A 81 10.19 -6.01 -11.17
N LEU A 82 9.01 -6.41 -10.68
CA LEU A 82 7.79 -6.59 -11.47
C LEU A 82 6.75 -5.49 -11.21
N LEU A 83 7.09 -4.50 -10.38
CA LEU A 83 6.21 -3.38 -10.09
C LEU A 83 6.48 -2.23 -11.06
N HIS A 84 5.40 -1.67 -11.55
CA HIS A 84 5.37 -0.47 -12.36
C HIS A 84 4.70 0.65 -11.57
N CYS A 85 5.18 1.88 -11.72
CA CYS A 85 4.55 3.07 -11.18
C CYS A 85 4.13 3.95 -12.35
N PHE A 86 2.84 4.23 -12.44
CA PHE A 86 2.28 5.13 -13.45
C PHE A 86 1.79 6.40 -12.78
N VAL A 87 1.99 7.55 -13.45
CA VAL A 87 1.54 8.86 -12.97
C VAL A 87 0.92 9.59 -14.15
N ASP A 88 -0.37 9.88 -14.04
CA ASP A 88 -1.13 10.67 -14.98
C ASP A 88 -1.43 12.04 -14.39
N ASP A 89 -0.87 13.08 -14.99
CA ASP A 89 -1.17 14.47 -14.67
C ASP A 89 -2.06 15.06 -15.77
N LYS A 90 -3.34 15.23 -15.45
CA LYS A 90 -4.36 15.70 -16.38
C LYS A 90 -4.76 17.15 -16.12
N ARG A 91 -3.97 17.90 -15.35
CA ARG A 91 -4.18 19.34 -15.19
C ARG A 91 -4.24 20.03 -16.55
N GLY A 92 -5.26 20.85 -16.77
CA GLY A 92 -5.51 21.53 -18.04
C GLY A 92 -6.26 20.71 -19.10
N GLN A 93 -6.66 19.47 -18.82
CA GLN A 93 -7.57 18.70 -19.68
C GLN A 93 -9.04 19.00 -19.34
N LEU A 94 -9.92 19.08 -20.34
CA LEU A 94 -11.33 19.50 -20.20
C LEU A 94 -12.28 18.40 -19.69
N ASN A 95 -11.76 17.34 -19.08
CA ASN A 95 -12.56 16.18 -18.68
C ASN A 95 -13.08 16.36 -17.24
N VAL A 96 -14.27 16.96 -17.11
CA VAL A 96 -14.90 17.36 -15.82
C VAL A 96 -15.18 16.18 -14.87
N ASN A 97 -15.14 14.93 -15.35
CA ASN A 97 -15.47 13.73 -14.57
C ASN A 97 -14.27 12.79 -14.33
N GLU A 98 -13.05 13.19 -14.67
CA GLU A 98 -11.86 12.38 -14.45
C GLU A 98 -10.97 12.98 -13.35
N ALA A 99 -10.22 12.13 -12.66
CA ALA A 99 -9.20 12.60 -11.74
C ALA A 99 -8.17 13.47 -12.46
N ILE A 100 -7.89 14.65 -11.89
CA ILE A 100 -6.94 15.61 -12.45
C ILE A 100 -5.50 15.16 -12.22
N PHE A 101 -5.28 14.32 -11.21
CA PHE A 101 -4.00 13.68 -10.94
C PHE A 101 -4.25 12.27 -10.41
N ARG A 102 -3.57 11.30 -11.00
CA ARG A 102 -3.69 9.89 -10.64
C ARG A 102 -2.32 9.25 -10.62
N ALA A 103 -2.10 8.38 -9.66
CA ALA A 103 -0.94 7.51 -9.64
C ALA A 103 -1.35 6.08 -9.28
N GLU A 104 -0.62 5.12 -9.83
CA GLU A 104 -0.91 3.71 -9.69
C GLU A 104 0.39 2.92 -9.51
N LEU A 105 0.43 2.04 -8.51
CA LEU A 105 1.36 0.91 -8.46
C LEU A 105 0.69 -0.32 -9.05
N PHE A 106 1.34 -0.91 -10.05
CA PHE A 106 0.78 -1.95 -10.87
C PHE A 106 1.73 -3.15 -11.00
N SER A 107 1.19 -4.37 -10.96
CA SER A 107 1.92 -5.59 -11.28
C SER A 107 0.97 -6.64 -11.83
N ILE A 108 1.48 -7.50 -12.72
CA ILE A 108 0.74 -8.65 -13.25
C ILE A 108 1.48 -9.91 -12.79
N SER A 109 0.79 -10.81 -12.10
CA SER A 109 1.22 -12.20 -11.92
C SER A 109 0.25 -13.16 -12.62
N PRO A 110 0.68 -14.41 -12.88
CA PRO A 110 -0.18 -15.42 -13.51
C PRO A 110 -1.45 -15.70 -12.69
N LYS A 111 -2.55 -16.08 -13.36
CA LYS A 111 -3.86 -16.46 -12.76
C LYS A 111 -4.64 -15.33 -12.05
N ASP A 112 -4.95 -14.24 -12.76
CA ASP A 112 -5.84 -13.16 -12.25
C ASP A 112 -5.36 -12.48 -10.97
N GLU A 113 -4.05 -12.52 -10.75
CA GLU A 113 -3.39 -11.88 -9.65
C GLU A 113 -2.75 -10.60 -10.20
N GLN A 114 -3.44 -9.47 -10.01
CA GLN A 114 -2.92 -8.17 -10.38
C GLN A 114 -2.87 -7.29 -9.13
N LEU A 115 -1.76 -6.58 -8.98
CA LEU A 115 -1.73 -5.43 -8.10
C LEU A 115 -2.22 -4.23 -8.91
N CYS A 116 -3.24 -3.56 -8.38
CA CYS A 116 -3.72 -2.26 -8.84
C CYS A 116 -3.94 -1.41 -7.57
N TRP A 117 -2.91 -0.68 -7.16
CA TRP A 117 -2.96 0.22 -6.01
C TRP A 117 -2.98 1.66 -6.50
N GLU A 118 -4.17 2.22 -6.59
CA GLU A 118 -4.41 3.54 -7.15
C GLU A 118 -4.64 4.59 -6.06
N LYS A 119 -4.10 5.79 -6.27
CA LYS A 119 -4.44 6.99 -5.53
C LYS A 119 -4.70 8.12 -6.54
N CYS A 120 -5.81 8.83 -6.37
CA CYS A 120 -6.20 9.91 -7.27
C CYS A 120 -6.80 11.09 -6.51
N CYS A 121 -6.79 12.27 -7.12
CA CYS A 121 -7.51 13.43 -6.62
C CYS A 121 -8.17 14.22 -7.75
N ASN A 122 -9.24 14.94 -7.39
CA ASN A 122 -10.02 15.79 -8.29
C ASN A 122 -9.80 17.30 -8.01
N SER A 123 -8.96 17.63 -7.03
CA SER A 123 -8.70 18.99 -6.56
C SER A 123 -7.21 19.28 -6.59
N GLU A 124 -6.83 20.44 -7.14
CA GLU A 124 -5.41 20.83 -7.25
C GLU A 124 -4.75 20.99 -5.88
N VAL A 125 -5.53 21.30 -4.85
CA VAL A 125 -5.06 21.47 -3.47
C VAL A 125 -4.53 20.16 -2.89
N ASP A 126 -5.05 19.01 -3.34
CA ASP A 126 -4.66 17.69 -2.84
C ASP A 126 -3.44 17.11 -3.59
N ILE A 127 -3.08 17.69 -4.74
CA ILE A 127 -1.99 17.19 -5.59
C ILE A 127 -0.66 17.11 -4.83
N PRO A 128 -0.21 18.11 -4.04
CA PRO A 128 1.05 18.02 -3.31
C PRO A 128 1.10 16.84 -2.33
N ASN A 129 -0.01 16.52 -1.68
CA ASN A 129 -0.08 15.35 -0.79
C ASN A 129 0.11 14.06 -1.58
N LEU A 130 -0.60 13.93 -2.71
CA LEU A 130 -0.50 12.76 -3.58
C LEU A 130 0.90 12.62 -4.19
N GLN A 131 1.50 13.73 -4.64
CA GLN A 131 2.88 13.75 -5.14
C GLN A 131 3.90 13.31 -4.09
N SER A 132 3.70 13.67 -2.83
CA SER A 132 4.56 13.21 -1.73
C SER A 132 4.51 11.68 -1.57
N LYS A 133 3.31 11.09 -1.61
CA LYS A 133 3.13 9.62 -1.56
C LYS A 133 3.79 8.93 -2.75
N VAL A 134 3.55 9.45 -3.96
CA VAL A 134 4.13 8.91 -5.20
C VAL A 134 5.65 9.03 -5.21
N SER A 135 6.20 10.13 -4.68
CA SER A 135 7.65 10.30 -4.51
C SER A 135 8.23 9.21 -3.60
N ASN A 136 7.52 8.83 -2.53
CA ASN A 136 7.93 7.71 -1.68
C ASN A 136 7.90 6.38 -2.43
N TRP A 137 6.88 6.13 -3.26
CA TRP A 137 6.82 4.91 -4.09
C TRP A 137 7.99 4.84 -5.07
N ILE A 138 8.24 5.91 -5.81
CA ILE A 138 9.35 5.99 -6.78
C ILE A 138 10.69 5.87 -6.06
N GLY A 139 10.86 6.57 -4.94
CA GLY A 139 12.06 6.50 -4.12
C GLY A 139 12.30 5.08 -3.60
N TRP A 140 11.25 4.40 -3.15
CA TRP A 140 11.33 3.00 -2.76
C TRP A 140 11.71 2.12 -3.96
N LEU A 141 11.02 2.21 -5.10
CA LEU A 141 11.28 1.43 -6.31
C LEU A 141 12.73 1.53 -6.83
N ASN A 142 13.41 2.66 -6.59
CA ASN A 142 14.77 2.94 -7.09
C ASN A 142 15.91 2.72 -6.08
N ARG A 143 15.59 2.38 -4.82
CA ARG A 143 16.60 1.96 -3.83
C ARG A 143 17.06 0.53 -4.06
#